data_AF-A0A939JJZ3-F1
#
_entry.id   AF-A0A939JJZ3-F1
#
_cell.length_a   1.000
_cell.length_b   1.000
_cell.length_c   1.000
_cell.angle_alpha   90.00
_cell.angle_beta   90.00
_cell.angle_gamma   90.00
#
_symmetry.space_group_name_H-M   'P 1'
#
loop_
_entity.id
_entity.type
_entity.pdbx_description
1 polymer ?
#
loop_
_entity_poly.entity_id
_entity_poly.type
_entity_poly.pdbx_seq_one_letter_code
_entity_poly.pdbx_strand_id
1 'polypeptide(L)'
;VAHHMSVITVQADSAPYRLTGLSPEAAEEFGSIAASARESLSEMRRLLVVLRNDGTEGERAPQPGIARAQQLVEATVRAGVPAELSLPGDLGALPPAVDLSAYRIVQEVRHAPGARTRVSVASDGSFLTVLVVNGPSDATSSPLETTGTGHGLIGMRERVRLTGGTLDTGPLPDGGFRVAARLPLDPLP
;
A
#
# COMPACT_ATOMS: atom_id res chain seq x y z
N VAL A 1 -16.38 1.87 12.58
CA VAL A 1 -17.73 1.63 12.01
C VAL A 1 -17.89 0.20 11.48
N ALA A 2 -17.05 -0.28 10.54
CA ALA A 2 -17.16 -1.65 9.99
C ALA A 2 -17.16 -2.76 11.07
N HIS A 3 -16.27 -2.69 12.06
CA HIS A 3 -16.24 -3.65 13.17
C HIS A 3 -17.55 -3.67 13.98
N HIS A 4 -18.19 -2.51 14.20
CA HIS A 4 -19.46 -2.42 14.94
C HIS A 4 -20.61 -3.03 14.13
N MET A 5 -20.67 -2.78 12.81
CA MET A 5 -21.69 -3.39 11.95
C MET A 5 -21.57 -4.91 11.89
N SER A 6 -20.35 -5.46 11.89
CA SER A 6 -20.15 -6.92 11.96
C SER A 6 -20.66 -7.52 13.26
N VAL A 7 -20.47 -6.81 14.39
CA VAL A 7 -21.02 -7.23 15.69
C VAL A 7 -22.55 -7.20 15.67
N ILE A 8 -23.18 -6.17 15.09
CA ILE A 8 -24.64 -6.07 14.95
C ILE A 8 -25.19 -7.21 14.10
N THR A 9 -24.55 -7.56 12.97
CA THR A 9 -24.98 -8.70 12.13
C THR A 9 -24.93 -10.01 12.92
N VAL A 10 -23.82 -10.28 13.62
CA VAL A 10 -23.67 -11.51 14.42
C VAL A 10 -24.68 -11.55 15.57
N GLN A 11 -24.90 -10.42 16.25
CA GLN A 11 -25.87 -10.33 17.34
C GLN A 11 -27.30 -10.55 16.85
N ALA A 12 -27.68 -9.96 15.72
CA ALA A 12 -29.00 -10.10 15.13
C ALA A 12 -29.23 -11.52 14.56
N ASP A 13 -28.27 -12.11 13.85
CA ASP A 13 -28.36 -13.48 13.34
C ASP A 13 -28.40 -14.53 14.45
N SER A 14 -27.66 -14.30 15.54
CA SER A 14 -27.60 -15.26 16.65
C SER A 14 -28.74 -15.11 17.66
N ALA A 15 -29.48 -13.99 17.64
CA ALA A 15 -30.57 -13.73 18.59
C ALA A 15 -31.68 -14.79 18.55
N PRO A 16 -32.19 -15.23 17.38
CA PRO A 16 -33.17 -16.33 17.29
C PRO A 16 -32.71 -17.66 17.89
N TYR A 17 -31.41 -17.91 17.92
CA TYR A 17 -30.83 -19.15 18.48
C TYR A 17 -30.50 -19.06 19.97
N ARG A 18 -30.41 -17.83 20.51
CA ARG A 18 -30.01 -17.57 21.91
C ARG A 18 -31.17 -17.18 22.82
N LEU A 19 -32.25 -16.65 22.25
CA LEU A 19 -33.41 -16.18 22.99
C LEU A 19 -34.57 -17.19 22.85
N THR A 20 -34.98 -17.77 23.97
CA THR A 20 -36.12 -18.68 24.03
C THR A 20 -37.44 -17.89 24.08
N GLY A 21 -38.43 -18.29 23.29
CA GLY A 21 -39.77 -17.67 23.30
C GLY A 21 -39.92 -16.48 22.36
N LEU A 22 -39.00 -16.28 21.41
CA LEU A 22 -39.19 -15.32 20.31
C LEU A 22 -40.39 -15.70 19.45
N SER A 23 -41.24 -14.72 19.15
CA SER A 23 -42.30 -14.91 18.17
C SER A 23 -41.70 -14.99 16.75
N PRO A 24 -42.41 -15.60 15.79
CA PRO A 24 -41.99 -15.64 14.39
C PRO A 24 -41.70 -14.23 13.83
N GLU A 25 -42.53 -13.25 14.16
CA GLU A 25 -42.41 -11.86 13.72
C GLU A 25 -41.14 -11.20 14.27
N ALA A 26 -40.80 -11.45 15.55
CA ALA A 26 -39.58 -10.94 16.15
C ALA A 26 -38.32 -11.60 15.55
N ALA A 27 -38.40 -12.88 15.18
CA ALA A 27 -37.31 -13.57 14.48
C ALA A 27 -37.09 -13.00 13.07
N GLU A 28 -38.16 -12.66 12.35
CA GLU A 28 -38.09 -11.97 11.06
C GLU A 28 -37.48 -10.57 11.19
N GLU A 29 -37.83 -9.83 12.25
CA GLU A 29 -37.28 -8.50 12.52
C GLU A 29 -35.76 -8.55 12.77
N PHE A 30 -35.27 -9.53 13.55
CA PHE A 30 -33.83 -9.77 13.68
C PHE A 30 -33.16 -10.12 12.35
N GLY A 31 -33.83 -10.92 11.50
CA GLY A 31 -33.36 -11.21 10.14
C GLY A 31 -33.22 -9.95 9.27
N SER A 32 -34.19 -9.03 9.37
CA SER A 32 -34.17 -7.73 8.68
C SER A 32 -33.01 -6.85 9.17
N ILE A 33 -32.78 -6.77 10.49
CA ILE A 33 -31.66 -6.03 11.08
C ILE A 33 -30.31 -6.60 10.60
N ALA A 34 -30.17 -7.92 10.57
CA ALA A 34 -28.96 -8.57 10.07
C ALA A 34 -28.73 -8.28 8.58
N ALA A 35 -29.79 -8.32 7.77
CA ALA A 35 -29.74 -8.01 6.33
C ALA A 35 -29.30 -6.56 6.08
N SER A 36 -29.92 -5.60 6.76
CA SER A 36 -29.58 -4.18 6.65
C SER A 36 -28.12 -3.91 7.09
N ALA A 37 -27.66 -4.57 8.16
CA ALA A 37 -26.28 -4.44 8.61
C ALA A 37 -25.25 -4.98 7.60
N ARG A 38 -25.56 -6.10 6.92
CA ARG A 38 -24.72 -6.64 5.83
C ARG A 38 -24.71 -5.71 4.61
N GLU A 39 -25.84 -5.10 4.29
CA GLU A 39 -25.96 -4.14 3.19
C GLU A 39 -25.09 -2.91 3.44
N SER A 40 -25.16 -2.30 4.63
CA SER A 40 -24.30 -1.17 4.98
C SER A 40 -22.81 -1.53 4.97
N LEU A 41 -22.44 -2.75 5.38
CA LEU A 41 -21.06 -3.24 5.26
C LEU A 41 -20.62 -3.38 3.81
N SER A 42 -21.50 -3.86 2.93
CA SER A 42 -21.26 -3.96 1.50
C SER A 42 -21.07 -2.58 0.87
N GLU A 43 -21.90 -1.60 1.24
CA GLU A 43 -21.83 -0.22 0.77
C GLU A 43 -20.54 0.48 1.23
N MET A 44 -20.17 0.34 2.51
CA MET A 44 -18.89 0.83 3.02
C MET A 44 -17.70 0.18 2.29
N ARG A 45 -17.74 -1.14 2.04
CA ARG A 45 -16.69 -1.82 1.26
C ARG A 45 -16.63 -1.32 -0.19
N ARG A 46 -17.77 -1.04 -0.82
CA ARG A 46 -17.82 -0.46 -2.17
C ARG A 46 -17.20 0.94 -2.19
N LEU A 47 -17.52 1.80 -1.22
CA LEU A 47 -16.91 3.13 -1.09
C LEU A 47 -15.40 3.03 -0.85
N LEU A 48 -14.95 2.11 -0.01
CA LEU A 48 -13.52 1.85 0.19
C LEU A 48 -12.85 1.34 -1.09
N VAL A 49 -13.49 0.46 -1.86
CA VAL A 49 -12.97 0.01 -3.16
C VAL A 49 -12.87 1.17 -4.16
N VAL A 50 -13.84 2.09 -4.19
CA VAL A 50 -13.79 3.29 -5.03
C VAL A 50 -12.64 4.21 -4.61
N LEU A 51 -12.42 4.42 -3.32
CA LEU A 51 -11.27 5.19 -2.81
C LEU A 51 -9.92 4.48 -3.02
N ARG A 52 -9.92 3.15 -3.18
CA ARG A 52 -8.74 2.34 -3.47
C ARG A 52 -8.46 2.21 -4.98
N ASN A 53 -9.47 2.44 -5.82
CA ASN A 53 -9.39 2.28 -7.28
C ASN A 53 -8.63 3.40 -7.98
N ASP A 54 -8.20 4.46 -7.29
CA ASP A 54 -7.19 5.39 -7.80
C ASP A 54 -5.76 4.82 -7.71
N GLY A 55 -5.58 3.56 -7.27
CA GLY A 55 -4.27 2.92 -7.23
C GLY A 55 -4.30 1.40 -7.00
N THR A 56 -4.44 0.64 -8.09
CA THR A 56 -4.12 -0.79 -8.27
C THR A 56 -5.11 -1.86 -7.76
N GLU A 57 -5.62 -2.63 -8.72
CA GLU A 57 -6.15 -3.99 -8.57
C GLU A 57 -5.25 -4.84 -7.66
N GLY A 58 -5.81 -5.53 -6.66
CA GLY A 58 -5.06 -6.58 -5.96
C GLY A 58 -5.47 -6.89 -4.53
N GLU A 59 -6.68 -7.38 -4.30
CA GLU A 59 -7.05 -8.04 -3.03
C GLU A 59 -7.10 -9.57 -3.15
N ARG A 60 -6.95 -10.14 -4.35
CA ARG A 60 -6.98 -11.61 -4.58
C ARG A 60 -5.71 -12.19 -5.23
N ALA A 61 -4.82 -11.35 -5.73
CA ALA A 61 -3.51 -11.80 -6.20
C ALA A 61 -2.53 -11.83 -5.00
N PRO A 62 -1.55 -12.76 -4.97
CA PRO A 62 -0.47 -12.68 -3.99
C PRO A 62 0.14 -11.27 -4.04
N GLN A 63 0.37 -10.68 -2.86
CA GLN A 63 0.91 -9.34 -2.74
C GLN A 63 2.23 -9.24 -3.54
N PRO A 64 2.43 -8.18 -4.33
CA PRO A 64 3.63 -8.03 -5.12
C PRO A 64 4.85 -7.79 -4.22
N GLY A 65 5.94 -8.50 -4.49
CA GLY A 65 7.24 -8.32 -3.85
C GLY A 65 8.23 -7.52 -4.71
N ILE A 66 9.38 -7.19 -4.13
CA ILE A 66 10.44 -6.38 -4.74
C ILE A 66 11.01 -7.00 -6.02
N ALA A 67 10.90 -8.31 -6.18
CA ALA A 67 11.26 -9.01 -7.43
C ALA A 67 10.48 -8.48 -8.65
N ARG A 68 9.29 -7.89 -8.46
CA ARG A 68 8.51 -7.25 -9.53
C ARG A 68 8.96 -5.82 -9.85
N ALA A 69 9.94 -5.26 -9.14
CA ALA A 69 10.47 -3.92 -9.43
C ALA A 69 11.05 -3.81 -10.84
N GLN A 70 11.64 -4.89 -11.36
CA GLN A 70 12.13 -4.95 -12.74
C GLN A 70 11.00 -4.64 -13.74
N GLN A 71 9.83 -5.25 -13.57
CA GLN A 71 8.66 -5.03 -14.43
C GLN A 71 8.14 -3.59 -14.32
N LEU A 72 8.20 -2.99 -13.12
CA LEU A 72 7.85 -1.59 -12.91
C LEU A 72 8.79 -0.66 -13.68
N VAL A 73 10.10 -0.88 -13.60
CA VAL A 73 11.10 -0.06 -14.29
C VAL A 73 10.99 -0.22 -15.81
N GLU A 74 10.83 -1.44 -16.31
CA GLU A 74 10.62 -1.70 -17.74
C GLU A 74 9.35 -1.04 -18.29
N ALA A 75 8.26 -1.05 -17.53
CA ALA A 75 7.04 -0.34 -17.91
C ALA A 75 7.24 1.18 -17.94
N THR A 76 8.05 1.73 -17.03
CA THR A 76 8.41 3.16 -17.02
C THR A 76 9.27 3.53 -18.23
N VAL A 77 10.26 2.70 -18.58
CA VAL A 77 11.08 2.89 -19.79
C VAL A 77 10.24 2.82 -21.06
N ARG A 78 9.30 1.86 -21.16
CA ARG A 78 8.37 1.76 -22.29
C ARG A 78 7.44 2.98 -22.43
N ALA A 79 7.14 3.65 -21.32
CA ALA A 79 6.38 4.89 -21.31
C ALA A 79 7.21 6.13 -21.70
N GLY A 80 8.49 5.96 -22.06
CA GLY A 80 9.37 7.03 -22.51
C GLY A 80 10.13 7.77 -21.42
N VAL A 81 10.06 7.31 -20.16
CA VAL A 81 10.79 7.90 -19.04
C VAL A 81 12.07 7.11 -18.78
N PRO A 82 13.28 7.72 -18.87
CA PRO A 82 14.53 7.02 -18.60
C PRO A 82 14.56 6.50 -17.16
N ALA A 83 14.69 5.18 -16.99
CA ALA A 83 14.74 4.56 -15.68
C ALA A 83 15.79 3.43 -15.61
N GLU A 84 16.50 3.36 -14.49
CA GLU A 84 17.54 2.36 -14.21
C GLU A 84 17.20 1.60 -12.91
N LEU A 85 17.42 0.29 -12.91
CA LEU A 85 17.31 -0.55 -11.72
C LEU A 85 18.63 -1.26 -11.45
N SER A 86 19.12 -1.14 -10.23
CA SER A 86 20.17 -1.99 -9.66
C SER A 86 19.54 -2.84 -8.56
N LEU A 87 19.33 -4.13 -8.85
CA LEU A 87 18.76 -5.11 -7.93
C LEU A 87 19.66 -6.36 -7.92
N PRO A 88 20.10 -6.85 -6.75
CA PRO A 88 20.79 -8.13 -6.64
C PRO A 88 19.97 -9.25 -7.25
N GLY A 89 20.61 -10.16 -7.97
CA GLY A 89 19.93 -11.31 -8.60
C GLY A 89 19.29 -12.26 -7.59
N ASP A 90 19.80 -12.28 -6.35
CA ASP A 90 19.21 -12.98 -5.21
C ASP A 90 19.25 -12.08 -3.96
N LEU A 91 18.10 -11.88 -3.33
CA LEU A 91 17.93 -11.15 -2.07
C LEU A 91 17.61 -12.10 -0.90
N GLY A 92 17.52 -13.41 -1.15
CA GLY A 92 17.03 -14.39 -0.21
C GLY A 92 15.53 -14.22 0.09
N ALA A 93 15.06 -14.96 1.10
CA ALA A 93 13.68 -14.84 1.59
C ALA A 93 13.54 -13.59 2.46
N LEU A 94 12.83 -12.58 1.95
CA LEU A 94 12.52 -11.36 2.69
C LEU A 94 11.27 -11.54 3.58
N PRO A 95 11.20 -10.87 4.75
CA PRO A 95 9.96 -10.79 5.50
C PRO A 95 8.84 -10.19 4.63
N PRO A 96 7.61 -10.74 4.63
CA PRO A 96 6.55 -10.30 3.72
C PRO A 96 6.21 -8.80 3.81
N ALA A 97 6.27 -8.23 5.00
CA ALA A 97 6.02 -6.81 5.21
C ALA A 97 7.13 -5.92 4.61
N VAL A 98 8.39 -6.35 4.71
CA VAL A 98 9.56 -5.67 4.15
C VAL A 98 9.51 -5.74 2.62
N ASP A 99 9.23 -6.92 2.08
CA ASP A 99 9.14 -7.16 0.65
C ASP A 99 8.07 -6.27 -0.02
N LEU A 100 6.87 -6.25 0.57
CA LEU A 100 5.78 -5.39 0.11
C LEU A 100 6.09 -3.90 0.27
N SER A 101 6.67 -3.49 1.41
CA SER A 101 7.02 -2.08 1.65
C SER A 101 8.05 -1.59 0.63
N ALA A 102 9.10 -2.38 0.38
CA ALA A 102 10.10 -2.08 -0.63
C ALA A 102 9.49 -1.95 -2.02
N TYR A 103 8.62 -2.88 -2.43
CA TYR A 103 7.91 -2.80 -3.70
C TYR A 103 7.06 -1.53 -3.81
N ARG A 104 6.27 -1.20 -2.78
CA ARG A 104 5.39 -0.03 -2.80
C ARG A 104 6.17 1.29 -2.84
N ILE A 105 7.32 1.37 -2.18
CA ILE A 105 8.20 2.53 -2.28
C ILE A 105 8.59 2.75 -3.74
N VAL A 106 9.17 1.73 -4.41
CA VAL A 106 9.55 1.81 -5.83
C VAL A 106 8.36 2.16 -6.72
N GLN A 107 7.19 1.59 -6.43
CA GLN A 107 5.97 1.88 -7.15
C GLN A 107 5.53 3.34 -6.99
N GLU A 108 5.60 3.94 -5.81
CA GLU A 108 5.11 5.30 -5.63
C GLU A 108 6.05 6.34 -6.25
N VAL A 109 7.37 6.13 -6.19
CA VAL A 109 8.32 7.11 -6.75
C VAL A 109 8.28 7.16 -8.28
N ARG A 110 7.83 6.09 -8.96
CA ARG A 110 7.66 6.06 -10.42
C ARG A 110 6.43 6.82 -10.93
N HIS A 111 5.48 7.15 -10.04
CA HIS A 111 4.29 7.94 -10.40
C HIS A 111 4.56 9.46 -10.41
N ALA A 112 5.83 9.88 -10.31
CA ALA A 112 6.28 11.24 -10.56
C ALA A 112 6.80 11.34 -12.01
N PRO A 113 5.99 11.83 -12.97
CA PRO A 113 6.35 11.85 -14.39
C PRO A 113 7.42 12.90 -14.70
N GLY A 114 8.32 12.58 -15.64
CA GLY A 114 9.17 13.56 -16.33
C GLY A 114 10.66 13.57 -15.94
N ALA A 115 11.05 12.94 -14.83
CA ALA A 115 12.44 12.89 -14.38
C ALA A 115 13.09 11.53 -14.64
N ARG A 116 14.39 11.52 -14.97
CA ARG A 116 15.18 10.27 -14.99
C ARG A 116 15.18 9.64 -13.61
N THR A 117 14.81 8.38 -13.50
CA THR A 117 14.73 7.66 -12.22
C THR A 117 15.83 6.61 -12.11
N ARG A 118 16.56 6.59 -10.99
CA ARG A 118 17.46 5.50 -10.64
C ARG A 118 16.96 4.82 -9.37
N VAL A 119 16.72 3.52 -9.44
CA VAL A 119 16.34 2.67 -8.33
C VAL A 119 17.52 1.77 -8.00
N SER A 120 17.89 1.72 -6.73
CA SER A 120 18.90 0.81 -6.20
C SER A 120 18.34 0.11 -4.97
N VAL A 121 18.50 -1.20 -4.94
CA VAL A 121 18.11 -2.06 -3.84
C VAL A 121 19.36 -2.82 -3.41
N ALA A 122 19.63 -2.87 -2.12
CA ALA A 122 20.76 -3.61 -1.56
C ALA A 122 20.37 -4.25 -0.25
N SER A 123 20.96 -5.39 0.06
CA SER A 123 20.82 -6.06 1.36
C SER A 123 22.20 -6.21 1.98
N ASP A 124 22.33 -5.91 3.27
CA ASP A 124 23.54 -6.18 4.06
C ASP A 124 23.38 -7.40 4.99
N GLY A 125 22.27 -8.15 4.84
CA GLY A 125 21.90 -9.28 5.69
C GLY A 125 21.12 -8.92 6.95
N SER A 126 21.19 -7.65 7.41
CA SER A 126 20.38 -7.14 8.53
C SER A 126 19.31 -6.16 8.09
N PHE A 127 19.56 -5.44 6.99
CA PHE A 127 18.69 -4.42 6.44
C PHE A 127 18.60 -4.53 4.92
N LEU A 128 17.38 -4.33 4.40
CA LEU A 128 17.13 -3.99 3.02
C LEU A 128 17.14 -2.46 2.86
N THR A 129 18.02 -1.96 2.01
CA THR A 129 18.08 -0.54 1.66
C THR A 129 17.49 -0.35 0.27
N VAL A 130 16.49 0.53 0.16
CA VAL A 130 15.87 0.95 -1.10
C VAL A 130 16.16 2.43 -1.28
N LEU A 131 16.92 2.77 -2.32
CA LEU A 131 17.25 4.14 -2.68
C LEU A 131 16.71 4.44 -4.07
N VAL A 132 15.85 5.44 -4.15
CA VAL A 132 15.32 5.98 -5.40
C VAL A 132 15.76 7.43 -5.54
N VAL A 133 16.34 7.75 -6.69
CA VAL A 133 16.79 9.10 -7.05
C VAL A 133 16.12 9.49 -8.36
N ASN A 134 15.32 10.54 -8.30
CA ASN A 134 14.80 11.21 -9.49
C ASN A 134 15.70 12.41 -9.80
N GLY A 135 16.09 12.56 -11.06
CA GLY A 135 16.77 13.76 -11.55
C GLY A 135 15.87 14.99 -11.54
N PRO A 136 16.38 16.16 -11.95
CA PRO A 136 15.57 17.35 -12.13
C PRO A 136 14.47 17.09 -13.17
N SER A 137 13.29 17.66 -12.92
CA SER A 137 12.16 17.63 -13.86
C SER A 137 12.18 18.90 -14.71
N ASP A 138 12.00 18.77 -16.02
CA ASP A 138 11.80 19.91 -16.93
C ASP A 138 10.40 20.55 -16.80
N ALA A 139 9.47 19.87 -16.10
CA ALA A 139 8.17 20.44 -15.78
C ALA A 139 8.29 21.35 -14.55
N THR A 140 7.67 22.53 -14.61
CA THR A 140 7.52 23.51 -13.51
C THR A 140 6.70 23.00 -12.31
N SER A 141 6.58 21.69 -12.14
CA SER A 141 6.00 21.03 -11.01
C SER A 141 7.01 20.93 -9.87
N SER A 142 6.71 21.60 -8.76
CA SER A 142 7.38 21.44 -7.47
C SER A 142 7.64 19.96 -7.15
N PRO A 143 8.80 19.59 -6.56
CA PRO A 143 9.14 18.20 -6.28
C PRO A 143 8.05 17.55 -5.42
N LEU A 144 7.33 16.57 -5.99
CA LEU A 144 6.26 15.77 -5.35
C LEU A 144 4.92 16.43 -5.03
N GLU A 145 4.64 17.66 -5.43
CA GLU A 145 3.31 18.26 -5.16
C GLU A 145 2.25 17.98 -6.22
N THR A 146 2.60 17.39 -7.36
CA THR A 146 1.67 17.25 -8.51
C THR A 146 1.57 15.82 -9.00
N THR A 147 0.98 14.94 -8.18
CA THR A 147 0.10 13.83 -8.61
C THR A 147 -0.67 13.16 -7.46
N GLY A 148 -0.56 13.61 -6.20
CA GLY A 148 -1.44 13.09 -5.14
C GLY A 148 -1.16 13.68 -3.77
N THR A 149 -1.83 14.80 -3.45
CA THR A 149 -2.26 15.22 -2.10
C THR A 149 -1.27 15.14 -0.91
N GLY A 150 0.05 14.97 -1.12
CA GLY A 150 1.01 14.64 -0.05
C GLY A 150 0.82 13.24 0.58
N HIS A 151 -0.11 12.42 0.07
CA HIS A 151 -0.47 11.13 0.68
C HIS A 151 0.56 10.02 0.37
N GLY A 152 1.26 10.09 -0.75
CA GLY A 152 2.29 9.11 -1.11
C GLY A 152 3.41 9.05 -0.07
N LEU A 153 3.98 10.19 0.31
CA LEU A 153 5.06 10.26 1.31
C LEU A 153 4.59 9.86 2.71
N ILE A 154 3.34 10.21 3.07
CA ILE A 154 2.73 9.79 4.33
C ILE A 154 2.58 8.26 4.35
N GLY A 155 2.03 7.67 3.30
CA GLY A 155 1.88 6.22 3.16
C GLY A 155 3.23 5.49 3.17
N MET A 156 4.26 6.03 2.51
CA MET A 156 5.62 5.48 2.58
C MET A 156 6.13 5.47 4.02
N ARG A 157 6.01 6.59 4.72
CA ARG A 157 6.51 6.74 6.10
C ARG A 157 5.79 5.80 7.05
N GLU A 158 4.48 5.65 6.91
CA GLU A 158 3.68 4.71 7.71
C GLU A 158 4.13 3.27 7.48
N ARG A 159 4.25 2.82 6.23
CA ARG A 159 4.68 1.45 5.92
C ARG A 159 6.09 1.15 6.42
N VAL A 160 7.04 2.07 6.19
CA VAL A 160 8.41 1.92 6.67
C VAL A 160 8.43 1.83 8.20
N ARG A 161 7.67 2.68 8.90
CA ARG A 161 7.55 2.62 10.36
C ARG A 161 6.94 1.31 10.86
N LEU A 162 5.94 0.75 10.17
CA LEU A 162 5.33 -0.54 10.55
C LEU A 162 6.32 -1.71 10.46
N THR A 163 7.34 -1.60 9.61
CA THR A 163 8.43 -2.58 9.54
C THR A 163 9.55 -2.32 10.56
N GLY A 164 9.48 -1.25 11.36
CA GLY A 164 10.59 -0.82 12.22
C GLY A 164 11.75 -0.16 11.46
N GLY A 165 11.54 0.22 10.21
CA GLY A 165 12.54 0.86 9.36
C GLY A 165 12.57 2.38 9.49
N THR A 166 13.48 2.99 8.72
CA THR A 166 13.64 4.45 8.62
C THR A 166 13.47 4.91 7.18
N LEU A 167 12.79 6.04 7.00
CA LEU A 167 12.59 6.67 5.70
C LEU A 167 13.15 8.09 5.73
N ASP A 168 13.99 8.40 4.75
CA ASP A 168 14.57 9.72 4.53
C ASP A 168 14.22 10.18 3.11
N THR A 169 13.62 11.35 3.00
CA THR A 169 13.13 11.89 1.72
C THR A 169 13.44 13.37 1.63
N GLY A 170 13.91 13.83 0.49
CA GLY A 170 14.12 15.26 0.29
C GLY A 170 14.66 15.62 -1.10
N PRO A 171 14.64 16.92 -1.43
CA PRO A 171 15.24 17.43 -2.65
C PRO A 171 16.76 17.24 -2.63
N LEU A 172 17.35 17.09 -3.81
CA LEU A 172 18.79 17.06 -4.03
C LEU A 172 19.30 18.43 -4.52
N PRO A 173 20.59 18.76 -4.30
CA PRO A 173 21.16 20.05 -4.71
C PRO A 173 21.10 20.33 -6.23
N ASP A 174 21.00 19.28 -7.04
CA ASP A 174 20.89 19.34 -8.50
C ASP A 174 19.45 19.52 -9.00
N GLY A 175 18.48 19.72 -8.10
CA GLY A 175 17.06 19.86 -8.41
C GLY A 175 16.31 18.53 -8.48
N GLY A 176 16.98 17.40 -8.22
CA GLY A 176 16.36 16.09 -8.11
C GLY A 176 15.62 15.86 -6.78
N PHE A 177 15.14 14.64 -6.59
CA PHE A 177 14.54 14.19 -5.34
C PHE A 177 15.02 12.80 -4.96
N ARG A 178 15.32 12.60 -3.68
CA ARG A 178 15.77 11.32 -3.12
C ARG A 178 14.73 10.75 -2.17
N VAL A 179 14.50 9.45 -2.29
CA VAL A 179 13.80 8.61 -1.32
C VAL A 179 14.75 7.49 -0.90
N ALA A 180 15.10 7.42 0.37
CA ALA A 180 15.96 6.37 0.93
C ALA A 180 15.24 5.70 2.09
N ALA A 181 14.94 4.42 1.95
CA ALA A 181 14.33 3.59 2.97
C ALA A 181 15.33 2.52 3.43
N ARG A 182 15.39 2.31 4.74
CA ARG A 182 16.14 1.22 5.37
C ARG A 182 15.17 0.38 6.18
N LEU A 183 15.01 -0.89 5.80
CA LEU A 183 14.01 -1.81 6.33
C LEU A 183 14.74 -2.96 7.02
N PRO A 184 14.49 -3.26 8.30
CA PRO A 184 15.15 -4.38 8.99
C PRO A 184 14.65 -5.71 8.42
N LEU A 185 15.56 -6.68 8.26
CA LEU A 185 15.27 -8.04 7.80
C LEU A 185 14.91 -8.98 8.94
N ASP A 186 15.32 -8.66 10.16
CA ASP A 186 14.84 -9.32 11.36
C ASP A 186 13.59 -8.61 11.90
N PRO A 187 12.50 -9.34 12.19
CA PRO A 187 11.37 -8.74 12.87
C PRO A 187 11.81 -8.25 14.26
N LEU A 188 11.29 -7.09 14.67
CA LEU A 188 11.47 -6.59 16.03
C LEU A 188 11.09 -7.71 17.04
N PRO A 189 11.91 -7.94 18.08
CA PRO A 189 11.60 -8.90 19.14
C PRO A 189 10.34 -8.54 19.93
#